data_AF-A0A1V2ZYD4-F1
#
_entry.id   AF-A0A1V2ZYD4-F1
#
_cell.length_a   1.000
_cell.length_b   1.000
_cell.length_c   1.000
_cell.angle_alpha   90.00
_cell.angle_beta   90.00
_cell.angle_gamma   90.00
#
_symmetry.space_group_name_H-M   'P 1'
#
loop_
_entity.id
_entity.type
_entity.pdbx_description
1 polymer ?
#
loop_
_entity_poly.entity_id
_entity_poly.type
_entity_poly.pdbx_seq_one_letter_code
_entity_poly.pdbx_strand_id
1 'polypeptide(L)'
;MPRIATVDADQALDRLLDVALNHSGQARSVRRVLLACYNAPEWPLDLSDLRGLDPDLQASALTAIGLFMEGSDLYKHRPEAPWQAIWDLACQETEDGDRTR
;
A
#
# COMPACT_ATOMS: atom_id res chain seq x y z
N MET A 1 2.66 11.41 -21.88
CA MET A 1 3.21 11.27 -20.52
C MET A 1 4.09 10.04 -20.51
N PRO A 2 5.36 10.11 -20.07
CA PRO A 2 6.25 8.95 -20.12
C PRO A 2 5.78 7.93 -19.07
N ARG A 3 5.59 6.68 -19.50
CA ARG A 3 5.23 5.57 -18.64
C ARG A 3 6.49 5.16 -17.87
N ILE A 4 6.58 5.56 -16.59
CA ILE A 4 7.61 5.03 -15.67
C ILE A 4 7.56 3.51 -15.81
N ALA A 5 8.71 2.87 -16.09
CA ALA A 5 8.80 1.46 -16.44
C ALA A 5 7.88 0.61 -15.56
N THR A 6 6.80 0.10 -16.15
CA THR A 6 5.70 -0.51 -15.41
C THR A 6 6.05 -1.95 -15.10
N VAL A 7 6.33 -2.24 -13.83
CA VAL A 7 5.85 -3.50 -13.28
C VAL A 7 4.39 -3.60 -13.68
N ASP A 8 3.99 -4.76 -14.20
CA ASP A 8 2.60 -4.97 -14.57
C ASP A 8 1.68 -4.61 -13.39
N ALA A 9 0.62 -3.84 -13.63
CA ALA A 9 -0.21 -3.24 -12.58
C ALA A 9 -0.80 -4.29 -11.64
N ASP A 10 -1.25 -5.39 -12.22
CA ASP A 10 -1.78 -6.56 -11.52
C ASP A 10 -0.69 -7.23 -10.69
N GLN A 11 0.48 -7.48 -11.28
CA GLN A 11 1.61 -8.06 -10.56
C GLN A 11 2.14 -7.16 -9.42
N ALA A 12 2.17 -5.85 -9.62
CA ALA A 12 2.56 -4.88 -8.61
C ALA A 12 1.58 -4.94 -7.43
N LEU A 13 0.28 -4.98 -7.71
CA LEU A 13 -0.74 -5.04 -6.69
C LEU A 13 -0.71 -6.36 -5.92
N ASP A 14 -0.54 -7.51 -6.60
CA ASP A 14 -0.42 -8.82 -5.95
C ASP A 14 0.75 -8.85 -4.95
N ARG A 15 1.92 -8.37 -5.35
CA ARG A 15 3.09 -8.29 -4.46
C ARG A 15 2.84 -7.44 -3.23
N LEU A 16 2.21 -6.28 -3.40
CA LEU A 16 1.91 -5.38 -2.29
C LEU A 16 0.89 -6.03 -1.33
N LEU A 17 -0.13 -6.71 -1.87
CA LEU A 17 -1.13 -7.41 -1.07
C LEU A 17 -0.52 -8.54 -0.24
N ASP A 18 0.35 -9.34 -0.86
CA ASP A 18 1.07 -10.42 -0.15
C ASP A 18 1.93 -9.87 0.99
N VAL A 19 2.64 -8.77 0.76
CA VAL A 19 3.48 -8.15 1.80
C VAL A 19 2.64 -7.48 2.89
N ALA A 20 1.53 -6.85 2.53
CA ALA A 20 0.63 -6.16 3.46
C ALA A 20 0.09 -7.06 4.58
N LEU A 21 -0.13 -8.35 4.29
CA LEU A 21 -0.65 -9.33 5.23
C LEU A 21 0.39 -9.85 6.23
N ASN A 22 1.66 -9.53 6.03
CA ASN A 22 2.73 -9.98 6.92
C ASN A 22 2.91 -9.05 8.13
N HIS A 23 3.69 -9.53 9.12
CA HIS A 23 4.02 -8.80 10.34
C HIS A 23 5.47 -8.28 10.31
N SER A 24 5.78 -7.38 9.37
CA SER A 24 7.11 -6.75 9.25
C SER A 24 7.02 -5.22 9.18
N GLY A 25 8.15 -4.53 9.39
CA GLY A 25 8.21 -3.08 9.21
C GLY A 25 7.87 -2.63 7.79
N GLN A 26 8.26 -3.42 6.79
CA GLN A 26 7.89 -3.15 5.40
C GLN A 26 6.39 -3.39 5.16
N ALA A 27 5.80 -4.42 5.79
CA ALA A 27 4.36 -4.68 5.68
C ALA A 27 3.52 -3.50 6.18
N ARG A 28 3.94 -2.85 7.28
CA ARG A 28 3.32 -1.61 7.76
C ARG A 28 3.34 -0.50 6.73
N SER A 29 4.52 -0.22 6.16
CA SER A 29 4.66 0.83 5.15
C SER A 29 3.88 0.51 3.87
N VAL A 30 3.85 -0.75 3.43
CA VAL A 30 3.00 -1.20 2.32
C VAL A 30 1.51 -1.00 2.62
N ARG A 31 1.05 -1.35 3.83
CA ARG A 31 -0.35 -1.10 4.23
C ARG A 31 -0.69 0.38 4.20
N ARG A 32 0.21 1.26 4.65
CA ARG A 32 0.01 2.72 4.56
C ARG A 32 -0.14 3.19 3.12
N VAL A 33 0.70 2.71 2.21
CA VAL A 33 0.59 3.05 0.78
C VAL A 33 -0.75 2.60 0.19
N LEU A 34 -1.12 1.34 0.39
CA LEU A 34 -2.35 0.77 -0.14
C LEU A 34 -3.59 1.47 0.41
N LEU A 35 -3.64 1.70 1.72
CA LEU A 35 -4.75 2.38 2.38
C LEU A 35 -4.82 3.86 2.01
N ALA A 36 -3.70 4.54 1.77
CA ALA A 36 -3.73 5.92 1.27
C ALA A 36 -4.37 6.03 -0.11
N CYS A 37 -4.10 5.05 -0.99
CA CYS A 37 -4.75 4.98 -2.30
C CYS A 37 -6.24 4.64 -2.21
N TYR A 38 -6.70 4.05 -1.09
CA TYR A 38 -8.09 3.70 -0.86
C TYR A 38 -8.87 4.79 -0.11
N ASN A 39 -8.29 5.35 0.96
CA ASN A 39 -8.89 6.33 1.85
C ASN A 39 -7.81 7.23 2.50
N ALA A 40 -7.23 8.12 1.71
CA ALA A 40 -6.18 9.06 2.14
C ALA A 40 -6.51 9.92 3.37
N PRO A 41 -7.75 10.42 3.58
CA PRO A 41 -8.08 11.19 4.78
C PRO A 41 -7.85 10.44 6.10
N GLU A 42 -8.11 9.13 6.12
CA GLU A 42 -7.88 8.28 7.31
C GLU A 42 -6.43 7.78 7.35
N TRP A 43 -5.86 7.48 6.18
CA TRP A 43 -4.53 6.89 6.05
C TRP A 43 -3.65 7.77 5.15
N PRO A 44 -3.12 8.90 5.65
CA PRO A 44 -2.27 9.76 4.84
C PRO A 44 -0.97 9.06 4.45
N LEU A 45 -0.51 9.30 3.22
CA LEU A 45 0.75 8.77 2.71
C LEU A 45 1.93 9.61 3.22
N ASP A 46 2.85 8.99 3.97
CA ASP A 46 4.15 9.57 4.32
C ASP A 46 5.21 9.10 3.31
N LEU A 47 5.98 10.03 2.74
CA LEU A 47 7.08 9.68 1.82
C LEU A 47 8.19 8.86 2.50
N SER A 48 8.28 8.92 3.83
CA SER A 48 9.17 8.07 4.62
C SER A 48 8.79 6.60 4.54
N ASP A 49 7.49 6.27 4.45
CA ASP A 49 7.01 4.91 4.24
C ASP A 49 7.47 4.39 2.88
N LEU A 50 7.36 5.20 1.83
CA LEU A 50 7.87 4.84 0.49
C LEU A 50 9.39 4.66 0.49
N ARG A 51 10.13 5.58 1.11
CA ARG A 51 11.61 5.53 1.15
C ARG A 51 12.15 4.30 1.91
N GLY A 52 11.39 3.79 2.88
CA GLY A 52 11.80 2.66 3.72
C GLY A 52 11.61 1.28 3.07
N LEU A 53 10.85 1.20 1.98
CA LEU A 53 10.63 -0.05 1.25
C LEU A 53 11.88 -0.50 0.48
N ASP A 54 12.03 -1.79 0.24
CA ASP A 54 13.01 -2.28 -0.73
C ASP A 54 12.68 -1.81 -2.16
N PRO A 55 13.66 -1.81 -3.09
CA PRO A 55 13.47 -1.23 -4.42
C PRO A 55 12.31 -1.84 -5.24
N ASP A 56 12.03 -3.13 -5.08
CA ASP A 56 10.98 -3.82 -5.84
C ASP A 56 9.59 -3.44 -5.31
N LEU A 57 9.48 -3.30 -3.98
CA LEU A 57 8.28 -2.78 -3.34
C LEU A 57 8.06 -1.30 -3.62
N GLN A 58 9.12 -0.48 -3.71
CA GLN A 58 9.02 0.92 -4.14
C GLN A 58 8.44 1.03 -5.56
N ALA A 59 8.97 0.24 -6.51
CA ALA A 59 8.47 0.24 -7.89
C ALA A 59 7.00 -0.19 -7.96
N SER A 60 6.62 -1.21 -7.18
CA SER A 60 5.25 -1.69 -7.10
C SER A 60 4.32 -0.64 -6.48
N ALA A 61 4.75 0.02 -5.40
CA ALA A 61 4.02 1.10 -4.73
C ALA A 61 3.79 2.30 -5.64
N LEU A 62 4.81 2.73 -6.39
CA LEU A 62 4.68 3.81 -7.38
C LEU A 62 3.73 3.44 -8.52
N THR A 63 3.69 2.17 -8.91
CA THR A 63 2.72 1.67 -9.90
C THR A 63 1.29 1.79 -9.37
N ALA A 64 1.03 1.37 -8.12
CA ALA A 64 -0.28 1.48 -7.48
C ALA A 64 -0.73 2.95 -7.32
N ILE A 65 0.19 3.85 -6.92
CA ILE A 65 -0.07 5.29 -6.85
C ILE A 65 -0.38 5.86 -8.25
N GLY A 66 0.34 5.40 -9.29
CA GLY A 66 0.05 5.74 -10.67
C GLY A 66 -1.39 5.40 -11.06
N LEU A 67 -1.85 4.18 -10.77
CA LEU A 67 -3.22 3.74 -11.04
C LEU A 67 -4.26 4.61 -10.30
N PHE A 68 -4.00 4.93 -9.03
CA PHE A 68 -4.85 5.82 -8.24
C PHE A 68 -4.96 7.21 -8.87
N MET A 69 -3.84 7.80 -9.30
CA MET A 69 -3.83 9.12 -9.94
C MET A 69 -4.55 9.15 -11.30
N GLU A 70 -4.59 8.01 -12.00
CA GLU A 70 -5.36 7.85 -13.24
C GLU A 70 -6.88 7.75 -12.99
N GLY A 71 -7.33 7.79 -11.73
CA GLY A 71 -8.72 7.64 -11.33
C GLY A 71 -9.20 6.18 -11.34
N SER A 72 -8.25 5.22 -11.39
CA SER A 72 -8.57 3.81 -11.25
C SER A 72 -8.64 3.44 -9.78
N ASP A 73 -9.76 2.86 -9.38
CA ASP A 73 -9.87 2.30 -8.04
C ASP A 73 -9.06 0.99 -7.94
N LEU A 74 -8.15 0.89 -6.96
CA LEU A 74 -7.38 -0.34 -6.73
C LEU A 74 -8.28 -1.55 -6.45
N TYR A 75 -9.46 -1.34 -5.82
CA TYR A 75 -10.43 -2.41 -5.59
C TYR A 75 -10.98 -3.02 -6.89
N LYS A 76 -10.97 -2.29 -8.01
CA LYS A 76 -11.43 -2.83 -9.31
C LYS A 76 -10.44 -3.84 -9.90
N HIS A 77 -9.15 -3.63 -9.62
CA HIS A 77 -8.09 -4.53 -10.06
C HIS A 77 -8.05 -5.81 -9.22
N ARG A 78 -8.35 -5.71 -7.92
CA ARG A 78 -8.44 -6.86 -7.00
C ARG A 78 -9.62 -6.74 -6.03
N PRO A 79 -10.85 -7.07 -6.47
CA PRO A 79 -12.03 -7.05 -5.60
C PRO A 79 -11.99 -8.14 -4.52
N GLU A 80 -11.32 -9.25 -4.79
CA GLU A 80 -11.12 -10.38 -3.87
C GLU A 80 -10.01 -10.17 -2.84
N ALA A 81 -9.24 -9.08 -2.96
CA ALA A 81 -8.17 -8.81 -2.03
C ALA A 81 -8.71 -8.58 -0.61
N PRO A 82 -7.95 -9.00 0.43
CA PRO A 82 -8.39 -8.93 1.81
C PRO A 82 -8.25 -7.50 2.40
N TRP A 83 -8.88 -6.52 1.76
CA TRP A 83 -8.84 -5.10 2.12
C TRP A 83 -9.26 -4.84 3.57
N GLN A 84 -10.27 -5.58 4.06
CA GLN A 84 -10.70 -5.47 5.46
C GLN A 84 -9.60 -5.95 6.42
N ALA A 85 -8.92 -7.07 6.12
CA ALA A 85 -7.84 -7.55 6.97
C ALA A 85 -6.66 -6.58 6.99
N ILE A 86 -6.33 -5.98 5.83
CA ILE A 86 -5.31 -4.93 5.72
C ILE A 86 -5.66 -3.71 6.59
N TRP A 87 -6.93 -3.30 6.57
CA TRP A 87 -7.45 -2.22 7.41
C TRP A 87 -7.33 -2.56 8.90
N ASP A 88 -7.81 -3.73 9.30
CA ASP A 88 -7.80 -4.18 10.70
C ASP A 88 -6.38 -4.25 11.27
N LEU A 89 -5.42 -4.77 10.48
CA LEU A 89 -4.00 -4.80 10.84
C LEU A 89 -3.43 -3.38 11.02
N ALA A 90 -3.78 -2.45 10.14
CA ALA A 90 -3.30 -1.08 10.24
C ALA A 90 -3.88 -0.34 11.47
N CYS A 91 -5.14 -0.61 11.82
CA CYS A 91 -5.74 -0.11 13.06
C CYS A 91 -5.00 -0.64 14.28
N GLN A 92 -4.77 -1.95 14.37
CA GLN A 92 -4.05 -2.59 15.49
C GLN A 92 -2.66 -1.98 15.70
N GLU A 93 -1.91 -1.74 14.62
CA GLU A 93 -0.59 -1.13 14.73
C GLU A 93 -0.59 0.33 15.20
N THR A 94 -1.64 1.07 14.86
CA THR A 94 -1.78 2.46 15.30
C THR A 94 -2.05 2.51 16.81
N GLU A 95 -2.89 1.58 17.30
CA GLU A 95 -3.16 1.43 18.73
C GLU A 95 -1.91 0.98 19.51
N ASP A 96 -1.15 0.03 18.98
CA ASP A 96 0.08 -0.45 19.63
C ASP A 96 1.21 0.58 19.63
N GLY A 97 1.29 1.41 18.58
CA GLY A 97 2.23 2.53 18.51
C GLY A 97 1.92 3.64 19.52
N ASP A 98 0.65 3.83 19.88
CA ASP A 98 0.22 4.79 20.89
C ASP A 98 0.45 4.26 22.32
N ARG A 99 0.23 2.95 22.57
CA ARG A 99 0.50 2.31 23.87
C ARG A 99 1.99 2.28 24.25
N THR A 100 2.89 2.38 23.27
CA THR A 100 4.34 2.31 23.46
C THR A 100 5.03 3.68 23.53
N ARG A 101 4.26 4.78 23.45
CA ARG A 101 4.76 6.16 23.55
C ARG A 101 4.53 6.81 24.90
#